data_AF-A0A081DB66-F1
#
_entry.id   AF-A0A081DB66-F1
#
_cell.length_a   1.000
_cell.length_b   1.000
_cell.length_c   1.000
_cell.angle_alpha   90.00
_cell.angle_beta   90.00
_cell.angle_gamma   90.00
#
_symmetry.space_group_name_H-M   'P 1'
#
loop_
_entity.id
_entity.type
_entity.pdbx_description
1 polymer ?
#
loop_
_entity_poly.entity_id
_entity_poly.type
_entity_poly.pdbx_seq_one_letter_code
_entity_poly.pdbx_strand_id
1 'polypeptide(L)'
;MIKRDVVHLTFPDEVAFTEKPEHAVAQTPENRITPPFNISPPKEMVEKAVNLLKKAKRPVIIVGHGARFEMDAITAFAKALNSPVITTFKAKGLIADSHPLGCGVLGRSGTPIASWFMNECDLMLVLGASFSNHTGITPKKPIIQVDYDPMALSKHHKVDVALWGEISETLHIITTQTKDKTAAIDQTEEIKERWKLWREEKESRLKDCGNGLSSISVFNAMNKVTPDNAVIAVDVGNNTYSFGRYFEPTNQAVLMSG
;
A
#
# COMPACT_ATOMS: atom_id res chain seq x y z
N MET A 1 -14.08 -13.44 -8.69
CA MET A 1 -13.67 -12.79 -9.95
C MET A 1 -12.20 -13.10 -10.20
N ILE A 2 -11.87 -13.74 -11.32
CA ILE A 2 -10.53 -14.33 -11.56
C ILE A 2 -9.46 -13.28 -11.94
N LYS A 3 -9.83 -12.19 -12.63
CA LYS A 3 -8.84 -11.20 -13.14
C LYS A 3 -9.01 -9.74 -12.66
N ARG A 4 -10.03 -9.41 -11.86
CA ARG A 4 -10.29 -8.05 -11.31
C ARG A 4 -10.02 -6.91 -12.32
N ASP A 5 -10.48 -7.06 -13.56
CA ASP A 5 -10.13 -6.19 -14.68
C ASP A 5 -11.39 -5.76 -15.45
N VAL A 6 -11.22 -4.83 -16.39
CA VAL A 6 -12.26 -4.33 -17.28
C VAL A 6 -12.67 -5.42 -18.28
N VAL A 7 -13.99 -5.60 -18.44
CA VAL A 7 -14.56 -6.41 -19.50
C VAL A 7 -15.19 -5.47 -20.52
N HIS A 8 -14.70 -5.51 -21.76
CA HIS A 8 -15.32 -4.81 -22.88
C HIS A 8 -16.08 -5.81 -23.75
N LEU A 9 -17.39 -5.61 -23.86
CA LEU A 9 -18.26 -6.37 -24.75
C LEU A 9 -18.72 -5.46 -25.88
N THR A 10 -18.41 -5.84 -27.12
CA THR A 10 -18.86 -5.14 -28.31
C THR A 10 -19.89 -6.00 -29.02
N PHE A 11 -21.08 -5.45 -29.24
CA PHE A 11 -22.15 -6.10 -29.99
C PHE A 11 -22.50 -5.24 -31.21
N PRO A 12 -22.69 -5.84 -32.41
CA PRO A 12 -23.35 -5.16 -33.51
C PRO A 12 -24.76 -4.72 -33.11
N ASP A 13 -25.22 -3.59 -33.63
CA ASP A 13 -26.55 -3.04 -33.30
C ASP A 13 -27.68 -4.04 -33.58
N GLU A 14 -27.55 -4.88 -34.62
CA GLU A 14 -28.57 -5.86 -34.99
C GLU A 14 -28.77 -6.96 -33.91
N VAL A 15 -27.74 -7.25 -33.11
CA VAL A 15 -27.82 -8.24 -32.03
C VAL A 15 -28.80 -7.81 -30.95
N ALA A 16 -28.96 -6.50 -30.72
CA ALA A 16 -29.92 -5.97 -29.74
C ALA A 16 -31.38 -6.23 -30.13
N PHE A 17 -31.65 -6.46 -31.43
CA PHE A 17 -32.99 -6.67 -31.99
C PHE A 17 -33.23 -8.10 -32.45
N THR A 18 -32.22 -8.97 -32.38
CA THR A 18 -32.34 -10.37 -32.81
C THR A 18 -33.15 -11.16 -31.80
N GLU A 19 -34.17 -11.91 -32.27
CA GLU A 19 -34.95 -12.76 -31.38
C GLU A 19 -34.08 -13.83 -30.72
N LYS A 20 -34.22 -13.99 -29.41
CA LYS A 20 -33.57 -15.08 -28.68
C LYS A 20 -34.16 -16.43 -29.14
N PRO A 21 -33.39 -17.53 -29.12
CA PRO A 21 -33.95 -18.86 -29.37
C PRO A 21 -35.12 -19.18 -28.42
N GLU A 22 -36.12 -19.90 -28.94
CA GLU A 22 -37.39 -20.18 -28.25
C GLU A 22 -37.20 -20.80 -26.86
N HIS A 23 -36.21 -21.68 -26.73
CA HIS A 23 -35.87 -22.37 -25.48
C HIS A 23 -34.61 -21.83 -24.78
N ALA A 24 -34.07 -20.69 -25.21
CA ALA A 24 -32.93 -20.07 -24.53
C ALA A 24 -33.34 -19.52 -23.16
N VAL A 25 -32.67 -20.00 -22.12
CA VAL A 25 -32.80 -19.55 -20.72
C VAL A 25 -31.57 -18.71 -20.36
N ALA A 26 -31.79 -17.53 -19.78
CA ALA A 26 -30.71 -16.69 -19.29
C ALA A 26 -29.93 -17.42 -18.18
N GLN A 27 -28.60 -17.43 -18.28
CA GLN A 27 -27.75 -18.05 -17.28
C GLN A 27 -27.19 -16.99 -16.33
N THR A 28 -27.13 -17.33 -15.04
CA THR A 28 -26.55 -16.48 -14.01
C THR A 28 -25.06 -16.83 -13.80
N PRO A 29 -24.28 -15.94 -13.14
CA PRO A 29 -22.93 -16.27 -12.71
C PRO A 29 -22.88 -17.24 -11.51
N GLU A 30 -24.02 -17.71 -11.01
CA GLU A 30 -24.07 -18.68 -9.91
C GLU A 30 -23.29 -19.95 -10.27
N ASN A 31 -22.52 -20.47 -9.31
CA ASN A 31 -21.64 -21.63 -9.50
C ASN A 31 -20.57 -21.47 -10.60
N ARG A 32 -20.36 -20.26 -11.15
CA ARG A 32 -19.27 -19.95 -12.11
C ARG A 32 -18.06 -19.30 -11.47
N ILE A 33 -18.14 -19.00 -10.17
CA ILE A 33 -17.08 -18.37 -9.40
C ILE A 33 -16.65 -19.37 -8.34
N THR A 34 -15.41 -19.82 -8.40
CA THR A 34 -14.80 -20.55 -7.29
C THR A 34 -14.86 -19.66 -6.04
N PRO A 35 -15.35 -20.16 -4.89
CA PRO A 35 -15.27 -19.47 -3.60
C PRO A 35 -13.84 -18.98 -3.35
N PRO A 36 -13.61 -17.96 -2.48
CA PRO A 36 -12.28 -17.35 -2.34
C PRO A 36 -11.19 -18.42 -2.20
N PHE A 37 -10.34 -18.49 -3.21
CA PHE A 37 -9.23 -19.44 -3.27
C PHE A 37 -8.05 -18.78 -2.59
N ASN A 38 -7.72 -19.19 -1.36
CA ASN A 38 -6.53 -18.71 -0.68
C ASN A 38 -5.29 -19.30 -1.39
N ILE A 39 -4.56 -18.45 -2.12
CA ILE A 39 -3.28 -18.83 -2.71
C ILE A 39 -2.23 -18.79 -1.60
N SER A 40 -1.68 -19.95 -1.24
CA SER A 40 -0.56 -20.04 -0.30
C SER A 40 0.78 -19.98 -1.04
N PRO A 41 1.78 -19.24 -0.51
CA PRO A 41 3.10 -19.16 -1.13
C PRO A 41 3.89 -20.47 -1.05
N PRO A 42 4.83 -20.71 -2.00
CA PRO A 42 5.70 -21.89 -1.96
C PRO A 42 6.50 -21.96 -0.66
N LYS A 43 6.48 -23.15 -0.01
CA LYS A 43 7.09 -23.37 1.31
C LYS A 43 8.57 -22.95 1.38
N GLU A 44 9.37 -23.29 0.38
CA GLU A 44 10.80 -22.92 0.32
C GLU A 44 11.01 -21.41 0.30
N MET A 45 10.13 -20.67 -0.36
CA MET A 45 10.20 -19.21 -0.42
C MET A 45 9.78 -18.59 0.92
N VAL A 46 8.78 -19.16 1.59
CA VAL A 46 8.40 -18.78 2.96
C VAL A 46 9.58 -18.98 3.91
N GLU A 47 10.26 -20.12 3.85
CA GLU A 47 11.43 -20.39 4.70
C GLU A 47 12.54 -19.35 4.49
N LYS A 48 12.80 -18.95 3.24
CA LYS A 48 13.73 -17.85 2.91
C LYS A 48 13.27 -16.52 3.52
N ALA A 49 12.00 -16.15 3.35
CA ALA A 49 11.44 -14.92 3.92
C ALA A 49 11.54 -14.90 5.45
N VAL A 50 11.16 -15.99 6.12
CA VAL A 50 11.24 -16.16 7.58
C VAL A 50 12.67 -16.03 8.06
N ASN A 51 13.65 -16.61 7.35
CA ASN A 51 15.06 -16.51 7.72
C ASN A 51 15.61 -15.08 7.62
N LEU A 52 15.18 -14.30 6.63
CA LEU A 52 15.53 -12.89 6.52
C LEU A 52 14.85 -12.08 7.64
N LEU A 53 13.55 -12.27 7.86
CA LEU A 53 12.79 -11.56 8.89
C LEU A 53 13.31 -11.81 10.32
N LYS A 54 13.71 -13.05 10.64
CA LYS A 54 14.29 -13.37 11.96
C LYS A 54 15.57 -12.59 12.24
N LYS A 55 16.38 -12.34 11.20
CA LYS A 55 17.68 -11.65 11.29
C LYS A 55 17.55 -10.13 11.20
N ALA A 56 16.47 -9.62 10.62
CA ALA A 56 16.23 -8.19 10.45
C ALA A 56 16.06 -7.52 11.81
N LYS A 57 16.83 -6.46 12.03
CA LYS A 57 16.75 -5.60 13.21
C LYS A 57 15.84 -4.41 12.96
N ARG A 58 15.80 -3.89 11.74
CA ARG A 58 15.00 -2.71 11.37
C ARG A 58 14.15 -3.01 10.13
N PRO A 59 13.23 -4.00 10.20
CA PRO A 59 12.32 -4.27 9.10
C PRO A 59 11.34 -3.11 8.92
N VAL A 60 10.98 -2.82 7.67
CA VAL A 60 9.89 -1.91 7.32
C VAL A 60 8.88 -2.59 6.41
N ILE A 61 7.61 -2.25 6.58
CA ILE A 61 6.51 -2.78 5.77
C ILE A 61 6.12 -1.70 4.76
N ILE A 62 6.09 -2.05 3.48
CA ILE A 62 5.64 -1.17 2.40
C ILE A 62 4.33 -1.72 1.84
N VAL A 63 3.27 -0.93 1.93
CA VAL A 63 1.91 -1.29 1.55
C VAL A 63 1.56 -0.66 0.20
N GLY A 64 1.22 -1.51 -0.77
CA GLY A 64 0.68 -1.11 -2.06
C GLY A 64 -0.84 -1.12 -2.10
N HIS A 65 -1.41 -0.64 -3.21
CA HIS A 65 -2.86 -0.61 -3.39
C HIS A 65 -3.50 -2.01 -3.39
N GLY A 66 -2.75 -3.04 -3.80
CA GLY A 66 -3.20 -4.43 -3.79
C GLY A 66 -3.50 -4.96 -2.39
N ALA A 67 -2.98 -4.32 -1.35
CA ALA A 67 -3.17 -4.68 0.05
C ALA A 67 -4.42 -4.06 0.71
N ARG A 68 -5.23 -3.28 -0.03
CA ARG A 68 -6.35 -2.50 0.52
C ARG A 68 -7.38 -3.26 1.36
N PHE A 69 -7.54 -4.57 1.10
CA PHE A 69 -8.48 -5.43 1.83
C PHE A 69 -7.81 -6.30 2.89
N GLU A 70 -6.49 -6.17 3.05
CA GLU A 70 -5.65 -7.02 3.89
C GLU A 70 -5.05 -6.24 5.07
N MET A 71 -5.47 -4.99 5.27
CA MET A 71 -4.87 -4.06 6.23
C MET A 71 -4.98 -4.54 7.67
N ASP A 72 -6.05 -5.23 8.07
CA ASP A 72 -6.16 -5.76 9.43
C ASP A 72 -5.03 -6.74 9.76
N ALA A 73 -4.74 -7.66 8.83
CA ALA A 73 -3.64 -8.62 8.97
C ALA A 73 -2.27 -7.92 8.96
N ILE A 74 -2.11 -6.92 8.08
CA ILE A 74 -0.88 -6.13 7.96
C ILE A 74 -0.61 -5.34 9.23
N THR A 75 -1.62 -4.65 9.76
CA THR A 75 -1.50 -3.84 10.97
C THR A 75 -1.25 -4.73 12.20
N ALA A 76 -1.89 -5.91 12.28
CA ALA A 76 -1.59 -6.87 13.33
C ALA A 76 -0.13 -7.37 13.27
N PHE A 77 0.36 -7.71 12.07
CA PHE A 77 1.75 -8.12 11.87
C PHE A 77 2.75 -6.99 12.19
N ALA A 78 2.46 -5.77 11.74
CA ALA A 78 3.28 -4.60 12.01
C ALA A 78 3.40 -4.33 13.52
N LYS A 79 2.30 -4.44 14.27
CA LYS A 79 2.26 -4.31 15.74
C LYS A 79 3.09 -5.39 16.43
N ALA A 80 3.02 -6.64 15.97
CA ALA A 80 3.82 -7.72 16.53
C ALA A 80 5.34 -7.48 16.39
N LEU A 81 5.76 -6.72 15.38
CA LEU A 81 7.16 -6.38 15.12
C LEU A 81 7.57 -4.98 15.58
N ASN A 82 6.63 -4.15 16.04
CA ASN A 82 6.79 -2.70 16.14
C ASN A 82 7.44 -2.09 14.87
N SER A 83 7.04 -2.59 13.70
CA SER A 83 7.63 -2.25 12.41
C SER A 83 6.92 -1.05 11.77
N PRO A 84 7.66 -0.07 11.24
CA PRO A 84 7.12 1.05 10.47
C PRO A 84 6.33 0.56 9.24
N VAL A 85 5.19 1.20 8.99
CA VAL A 85 4.31 0.95 7.84
C VAL A 85 4.33 2.18 6.93
N ILE A 86 4.85 1.99 5.74
CA ILE A 86 4.98 2.99 4.68
C ILE A 86 3.97 2.65 3.59
N THR A 87 3.32 3.64 2.99
CA THR A 87 2.43 3.38 1.85
C THR A 87 3.07 3.80 0.53
N THR A 88 2.74 3.08 -0.54
CA THR A 88 2.85 3.69 -1.89
C THR A 88 1.86 4.84 -2.02
N PHE A 89 2.02 5.68 -3.04
CA PHE A 89 1.08 6.80 -3.24
C PHE A 89 -0.37 6.32 -3.44
N LYS A 90 -0.61 5.26 -4.24
CA LYS A 90 -1.95 4.66 -4.45
C LYS A 90 -2.52 3.94 -3.22
N ALA A 91 -1.71 3.76 -2.18
CA ALA A 91 -2.09 3.17 -0.90
C ALA A 91 -2.25 4.23 0.21
N LYS A 92 -2.11 5.52 -0.10
CA LYS A 92 -2.34 6.58 0.88
C LYS A 92 -3.76 6.45 1.45
N GLY A 93 -3.89 6.56 2.77
CA GLY A 93 -5.16 6.41 3.48
C GLY A 93 -5.48 4.97 3.89
N LEU A 94 -4.73 3.96 3.45
CA LEU A 94 -4.90 2.58 3.95
C LEU A 94 -4.44 2.42 5.41
N ILE A 95 -3.55 3.29 5.87
CA ILE A 95 -3.21 3.47 7.27
C ILE A 95 -3.20 4.97 7.57
N ALA A 96 -3.75 5.35 8.73
CA ALA A 96 -3.77 6.75 9.17
C ALA A 96 -2.34 7.27 9.35
N ASP A 97 -2.09 8.52 8.96
CA ASP A 97 -0.81 9.20 9.23
C ASP A 97 -0.65 9.49 10.74
N SER A 98 -1.74 9.42 11.52
CA SER A 98 -1.74 9.46 12.98
C SER A 98 -1.51 8.10 13.66
N HIS A 99 -1.45 7.00 12.91
CA HIS A 99 -1.20 5.68 13.49
C HIS A 99 0.24 5.61 14.02
N PRO A 100 0.51 5.00 15.21
CA PRO A 100 1.86 4.95 15.79
C PRO A 100 2.93 4.31 14.91
N LEU A 101 2.52 3.44 13.99
CA LEU A 101 3.39 2.79 13.01
C LEU A 101 3.32 3.43 11.61
N GLY A 102 2.44 4.40 11.37
CA GLY A 102 2.25 5.00 10.05
C GLY A 102 3.36 5.99 9.73
N CYS A 103 4.03 5.82 8.58
CA CYS A 103 5.12 6.69 8.13
C CYS A 103 4.75 7.60 6.95
N GLY A 104 3.50 7.52 6.50
CA GLY A 104 3.02 8.20 5.31
C GLY A 104 3.54 7.59 4.02
N VAL A 105 3.62 8.43 2.99
CA VAL A 105 3.79 7.98 1.60
C VAL A 105 5.26 7.97 1.19
N LEU A 106 5.70 6.91 0.52
CA LEU A 106 7.01 6.82 -0.12
C LEU A 106 7.02 7.46 -1.52
N GLY A 107 8.18 8.00 -1.89
CA GLY A 107 8.47 8.45 -3.26
C GLY A 107 8.56 9.96 -3.41
N ARG A 108 8.59 10.43 -4.66
CA ARG A 108 8.80 11.87 -4.99
C ARG A 108 7.72 12.77 -4.40
N SER A 109 6.49 12.25 -4.34
CA SER A 109 5.30 12.88 -3.75
C SER A 109 5.12 12.58 -2.26
N GLY A 110 6.10 11.89 -1.67
CA GLY A 110 6.00 11.32 -0.34
C GLY A 110 6.42 12.24 0.80
N THR A 111 6.37 11.68 2.00
CA THR A 111 6.83 12.29 3.25
C THR A 111 8.33 12.00 3.47
N PRO A 112 9.06 12.90 4.16
CA PRO A 112 10.45 12.61 4.54
C PRO A 112 10.54 11.46 5.54
N ILE A 113 9.49 11.22 6.34
CA ILE A 113 9.41 10.10 7.28
C ILE A 113 9.52 8.75 6.55
N ALA A 114 8.69 8.52 5.52
CA ALA A 114 8.74 7.30 4.73
C ALA A 114 10.11 7.08 4.08
N SER A 115 10.71 8.14 3.52
CA SER A 115 12.05 8.07 2.93
C SER A 115 13.12 7.71 3.96
N TRP A 116 13.06 8.29 5.16
CA TRP A 116 13.97 7.99 6.26
C TRP A 116 13.94 6.51 6.60
N PHE A 117 12.76 5.96 6.89
CA PHE A 117 12.62 4.55 7.27
C PHE A 117 13.02 3.58 6.17
N MET A 118 12.75 3.90 4.89
CA MET A 118 13.26 3.08 3.78
C MET A 118 14.79 3.06 3.74
N ASN A 119 15.46 4.19 3.98
CA ASN A 119 16.93 4.25 3.89
C ASN A 119 17.63 3.58 5.08
N GLU A 120 17.05 3.71 6.28
CA GLU A 120 17.59 3.16 7.53
C GLU A 120 17.17 1.72 7.81
N CYS A 121 16.25 1.14 7.02
CA CYS A 121 15.87 -0.25 7.18
C CYS A 121 17.02 -1.21 6.80
N ASP A 122 16.94 -2.43 7.29
CA ASP A 122 17.79 -3.55 6.85
C ASP A 122 17.01 -4.63 6.10
N LEU A 123 15.67 -4.51 6.02
CA LEU A 123 14.78 -5.40 5.27
C LEU A 123 13.49 -4.67 4.91
N MET A 124 13.04 -4.81 3.66
CA MET A 124 11.74 -4.33 3.21
C MET A 124 10.78 -5.50 2.96
N LEU A 125 9.62 -5.49 3.61
CA LEU A 125 8.49 -6.37 3.32
C LEU A 125 7.44 -5.59 2.52
N VAL A 126 7.34 -5.90 1.23
CA VAL A 126 6.49 -5.19 0.28
C VAL A 126 5.24 -6.02 0.00
N LEU A 127 4.07 -5.44 0.24
CA LEU A 127 2.79 -6.15 0.20
C LEU A 127 1.85 -5.50 -0.82
N GLY A 128 1.50 -6.25 -1.88
CA GLY A 128 0.53 -5.82 -2.90
C GLY A 128 0.95 -4.56 -3.67
N ALA A 129 2.25 -4.40 -3.94
CA ALA A 129 2.82 -3.27 -4.66
C ALA A 129 3.63 -3.72 -5.87
N SER A 130 3.47 -3.01 -6.99
CA SER A 130 4.15 -3.29 -8.26
C SER A 130 5.52 -2.62 -8.40
N PHE A 131 5.95 -1.80 -7.43
CA PHE A 131 7.17 -0.97 -7.50
C PHE A 131 7.20 0.04 -8.67
N SER A 132 6.16 0.86 -8.83
CA SER A 132 6.23 1.94 -9.83
C SER A 132 7.47 2.82 -9.60
N ASN A 133 8.10 3.30 -10.68
CA ASN A 133 9.29 4.16 -10.60
C ASN A 133 9.09 5.40 -9.71
N HIS A 134 7.85 5.89 -9.60
CA HIS A 134 7.50 7.03 -8.74
C HIS A 134 7.54 6.72 -7.24
N THR A 135 7.41 5.45 -6.87
CA THR A 135 7.55 4.98 -5.48
C THR A 135 8.98 5.17 -5.00
N GLY A 136 9.99 5.04 -5.89
CA GLY A 136 11.38 5.30 -5.54
C GLY A 136 11.97 4.30 -4.54
N ILE A 137 11.56 3.03 -4.63
CA ILE A 137 12.10 1.97 -3.75
C ILE A 137 13.58 1.75 -4.02
N THR A 138 14.37 1.70 -2.96
CA THR A 138 15.82 1.49 -3.05
C THR A 138 16.14 0.03 -3.38
N PRO A 139 16.99 -0.25 -4.38
CA PRO A 139 17.44 -1.61 -4.68
C PRO A 139 18.58 -2.08 -3.75
N LYS A 140 19.00 -1.25 -2.79
CA LYS A 140 20.19 -1.47 -1.95
C LYS A 140 19.92 -2.31 -0.70
N LYS A 141 18.66 -2.63 -0.40
CA LYS A 141 18.23 -3.36 0.79
C LYS A 141 17.52 -4.64 0.33
N PRO A 142 17.58 -5.73 1.12
CA PRO A 142 16.88 -6.95 0.77
C PRO A 142 15.36 -6.72 0.76
N ILE A 143 14.68 -7.33 -0.19
CA ILE A 143 13.24 -7.17 -0.41
C ILE A 143 12.55 -8.54 -0.39
N ILE A 144 11.55 -8.66 0.47
CA ILE A 144 10.52 -9.70 0.41
C ILE A 144 9.29 -9.07 -0.22
N GLN A 145 8.77 -9.62 -1.31
CA GLN A 145 7.55 -9.15 -1.96
C GLN A 145 6.46 -10.22 -1.88
N VAL A 146 5.25 -9.82 -1.48
CA VAL A 146 4.04 -10.64 -1.50
C VAL A 146 3.04 -10.03 -2.48
N ASP A 147 2.57 -10.83 -3.43
CA ASP A 147 1.50 -10.44 -4.33
C ASP A 147 0.69 -11.66 -4.79
N TYR A 148 -0.60 -11.45 -5.03
CA TYR A 148 -1.51 -12.49 -5.55
C TYR A 148 -1.36 -12.63 -7.07
N ASP A 149 -0.97 -11.56 -7.76
CA ASP A 149 -0.69 -11.57 -9.19
C ASP A 149 0.77 -11.96 -9.43
N PRO A 150 1.04 -13.14 -10.03
CA PRO A 150 2.41 -13.56 -10.30
C PRO A 150 3.12 -12.64 -11.29
N MET A 151 2.39 -11.88 -12.13
CA MET A 151 2.98 -10.91 -13.05
C MET A 151 3.42 -9.60 -12.37
N ALA A 152 2.96 -9.34 -11.14
CA ALA A 152 3.41 -8.20 -10.35
C ALA A 152 4.74 -8.48 -9.63
N LEU A 153 5.06 -9.75 -9.37
CA LEU A 153 6.27 -10.16 -8.68
C LEU A 153 7.52 -9.80 -9.50
N SER A 154 8.43 -9.06 -8.86
CA SER A 154 9.70 -8.60 -9.45
C SER A 154 9.56 -7.79 -10.76
N LYS A 155 8.37 -7.25 -11.07
CA LYS A 155 8.06 -6.63 -12.37
C LYS A 155 8.96 -5.44 -12.72
N HIS A 156 9.15 -4.53 -11.77
CA HIS A 156 9.92 -3.29 -11.98
C HIS A 156 11.24 -3.26 -11.22
N HIS A 157 11.37 -4.06 -10.17
CA HIS A 157 12.57 -4.15 -9.34
C HIS A 157 12.85 -5.61 -9.01
N LYS A 158 14.14 -5.99 -9.01
CA LYS A 158 14.57 -7.29 -8.49
C LYS A 158 14.21 -7.38 -7.00
N VAL A 159 13.73 -8.54 -6.59
CA VAL A 159 13.47 -8.88 -5.19
C VAL A 159 14.27 -10.11 -4.77
N ASP A 160 14.57 -10.23 -3.48
CA ASP A 160 15.33 -11.36 -2.92
C ASP A 160 14.44 -12.56 -2.65
N VAL A 161 13.18 -12.30 -2.24
CA VAL A 161 12.18 -13.34 -2.02
C VAL A 161 10.84 -12.89 -2.59
N ALA A 162 10.38 -13.59 -3.63
CA ALA A 162 9.04 -13.43 -4.20
C ALA A 162 8.10 -14.49 -3.61
N LEU A 163 7.00 -14.04 -3.00
CA LEU A 163 5.96 -14.87 -2.39
C LEU A 163 4.67 -14.69 -3.19
N TRP A 164 4.36 -15.65 -4.06
CA TRP A 164 3.10 -15.68 -4.77
C TRP A 164 2.00 -16.21 -3.86
N GLY A 165 1.14 -15.34 -3.35
CA GLY A 165 0.10 -15.72 -2.41
C GLY A 165 -0.74 -14.54 -1.94
N GLU A 166 -1.85 -14.87 -1.27
CA GLU A 166 -2.66 -13.88 -0.57
C GLU A 166 -1.89 -13.31 0.62
N ILE A 167 -2.05 -12.02 0.89
CA ILE A 167 -1.26 -11.32 1.91
C ILE A 167 -1.61 -11.85 3.31
N SER A 168 -2.89 -11.94 3.67
CA SER A 168 -3.31 -12.46 4.98
C SER A 168 -2.81 -13.89 5.22
N GLU A 169 -2.97 -14.78 4.24
CA GLU A 169 -2.45 -16.16 4.31
C GLU A 169 -0.93 -16.18 4.52
N THR A 170 -0.20 -15.40 3.71
CA THR A 170 1.26 -15.31 3.79
C THR A 170 1.73 -14.78 5.15
N LEU A 171 1.10 -13.70 5.64
CA LEU A 171 1.41 -13.12 6.94
C LEU A 171 1.07 -14.06 8.09
N HIS A 172 -0.03 -14.81 8.01
CA HIS A 172 -0.38 -15.83 9.00
C HIS A 172 0.71 -16.89 9.13
N ILE A 173 1.17 -17.44 8.00
CA ILE A 173 2.24 -18.45 7.96
C ILE A 173 3.54 -17.86 8.51
N ILE A 174 3.94 -16.66 8.05
CA ILE A 174 5.17 -16.00 8.50
C ILE A 174 5.12 -15.74 10.00
N THR A 175 4.04 -15.15 10.51
CA THR A 175 3.83 -14.84 11.94
C THR A 175 4.01 -16.08 12.80
N THR A 176 3.40 -17.20 12.37
CA THR A 176 3.50 -18.48 13.09
C THR A 176 4.94 -18.97 13.16
N GLN A 177 5.74 -18.78 12.11
CA GLN A 177 7.12 -19.24 12.04
C GLN A 177 8.15 -18.28 12.66
N THR A 178 7.82 -17.00 12.79
CA THR A 178 8.67 -15.94 13.37
C THR A 178 8.36 -15.61 14.82
N LYS A 179 7.25 -16.13 15.38
CA LYS A 179 6.82 -15.89 16.76
C LYS A 179 7.98 -16.01 17.76
N ASP A 180 8.21 -14.94 18.53
CA ASP A 180 9.25 -14.78 19.55
C ASP A 180 10.69 -15.00 19.07
N LYS A 181 10.92 -14.94 17.75
CA LYS A 181 12.21 -15.27 17.11
C LYS A 181 12.76 -14.13 16.25
N THR A 182 12.20 -12.93 16.35
CA THR A 182 12.61 -11.77 15.56
C THR A 182 13.61 -10.90 16.30
N ALA A 183 14.66 -10.45 15.61
CA ALA A 183 15.61 -9.47 16.13
C ALA A 183 15.15 -8.00 15.97
N ALA A 184 13.90 -7.79 15.51
CA ALA A 184 13.34 -6.48 15.24
C ALA A 184 13.34 -5.61 16.50
N ILE A 185 13.86 -4.39 16.36
CA ILE A 185 13.81 -3.39 17.41
C ILE A 185 12.55 -2.55 17.28
N ASP A 186 12.07 -2.06 18.40
CA ASP A 186 10.98 -1.09 18.43
C ASP A 186 11.42 0.24 17.80
N GLN A 187 10.71 0.67 16.75
CA GLN A 187 10.97 1.89 16.00
C GLN A 187 9.92 2.98 16.26
N THR A 188 8.94 2.76 17.15
CA THR A 188 7.80 3.66 17.38
C THR A 188 8.19 5.07 17.84
N GLU A 189 9.13 5.19 18.78
CA GLU A 189 9.59 6.51 19.26
C GLU A 189 10.29 7.29 18.15
N GLU A 190 11.03 6.61 17.28
CA GLU A 190 11.66 7.25 16.12
C GLU A 190 10.60 7.72 15.11
N ILE A 191 9.53 6.96 14.88
CA ILE A 191 8.42 7.37 14.02
C ILE A 191 7.79 8.66 14.54
N LYS A 192 7.54 8.72 15.85
CA LYS A 192 6.99 9.89 16.54
C LYS A 192 7.90 11.11 16.42
N GLU A 193 9.21 10.94 16.59
CA GLU A 193 10.19 12.01 16.41
C GLU A 193 10.20 12.53 14.96
N ARG A 194 10.19 11.63 13.98
CA ARG A 194 10.17 12.00 12.55
C ARG A 194 8.90 12.77 12.17
N TRP A 195 7.75 12.38 12.72
CA TRP A 195 6.50 13.13 12.54
C TRP A 195 6.55 14.51 13.18
N LYS A 196 7.14 14.64 14.37
CA LYS A 196 7.34 15.94 15.02
C LYS A 196 8.17 16.86 14.14
N LEU A 197 9.34 16.41 13.69
CA LEU A 197 10.22 17.17 12.80
C LEU A 197 9.50 17.59 11.51
N TRP A 198 8.75 16.67 10.90
CA TRP A 198 8.02 16.98 9.67
C TRP A 198 6.91 18.03 9.90
N ARG A 199 6.18 17.95 11.01
CA ARG A 199 5.13 18.92 11.34
C ARG A 199 5.71 20.31 11.63
N GLU A 200 6.83 20.39 12.36
CA GLU A 200 7.57 21.65 12.57
C GLU A 200 8.03 22.26 11.24
N GLU A 201 8.54 21.42 10.32
CA GLU A 201 8.92 21.88 8.98
C GLU A 201 7.71 22.40 8.18
N LYS A 202 6.56 21.72 8.25
CA LYS A 202 5.32 22.21 7.62
C LYS A 202 4.88 23.55 8.18
N GLU A 203 4.96 23.75 9.49
CA GLU A 203 4.66 25.04 10.12
C GLU A 203 5.60 26.15 9.67
N SER A 204 6.89 25.85 9.51
CA SER A 204 7.86 26.79 8.95
C SER A 204 7.51 27.18 7.51
N ARG A 205 7.20 26.18 6.66
CA ARG A 205 6.82 26.37 5.25
C ARG A 205 5.52 27.15 5.07
N LEU A 206 4.61 27.11 6.06
CA LEU A 206 3.38 27.93 6.04
C LEU A 206 3.65 29.43 6.19
N LYS A 207 4.82 29.82 6.69
CA LYS A 207 5.21 31.24 6.86
C LYS A 207 5.84 31.83 5.59
N ASP A 208 6.20 30.97 4.63
CA ASP A 208 6.76 31.38 3.35
C ASP A 208 5.62 31.83 2.41
N CYS A 209 5.35 33.13 2.44
CA CYS A 209 4.24 33.76 1.72
C CYS A 209 4.78 34.54 0.52
N GLY A 210 4.69 33.95 -0.68
CA GLY A 210 4.85 34.69 -1.94
C GLY A 210 3.59 35.46 -2.33
N ASN A 211 3.54 35.94 -3.58
CA ASN A 211 2.33 36.56 -4.17
C ASN A 211 1.31 35.47 -4.56
N GLY A 212 0.64 34.84 -3.58
CA GLY A 212 -0.41 33.85 -3.83
C GLY A 212 -0.62 32.86 -2.69
N LEU A 213 -1.52 31.88 -2.93
CA LEU A 213 -1.77 30.77 -2.00
C LEU A 213 -0.83 29.61 -2.31
N SER A 214 0.01 29.22 -1.35
CA SER A 214 0.86 28.03 -1.46
C SER A 214 0.03 26.76 -1.31
N SER A 215 0.45 25.66 -1.95
CA SER A 215 -0.26 24.39 -1.88
C SER A 215 -0.30 23.83 -0.45
N ILE A 216 0.76 24.04 0.33
CA ILE A 216 0.79 23.63 1.74
C ILE A 216 -0.29 24.33 2.57
N SER A 217 -0.59 25.61 2.30
CA SER A 217 -1.68 26.34 2.97
C SER A 217 -3.04 25.73 2.66
N VAL A 218 -3.26 25.30 1.41
CA VAL A 218 -4.50 24.60 1.00
C VAL A 218 -4.64 23.28 1.75
N PHE A 219 -3.62 22.42 1.75
CA PHE A 219 -3.70 21.12 2.45
C PHE A 219 -3.71 21.26 3.97
N ASN A 220 -3.10 22.30 4.54
CA ASN A 220 -3.22 22.61 5.95
C ASN A 220 -4.66 23.00 6.33
N ALA A 221 -5.36 23.75 5.47
CA ALA A 221 -6.79 24.01 5.66
C ALA A 221 -7.60 22.71 5.53
N MET A 222 -7.34 21.89 4.51
CA MET A 222 -8.01 20.59 4.33
C MET A 222 -7.84 19.68 5.55
N ASN A 223 -6.64 19.57 6.13
CA ASN A 223 -6.41 18.75 7.33
C ASN A 223 -7.27 19.16 8.54
N LYS A 224 -7.81 20.39 8.57
CA LYS A 224 -8.65 20.90 9.66
C LYS A 224 -10.15 20.71 9.40
N VAL A 225 -10.56 20.70 8.14
CA VAL A 225 -11.99 20.78 7.77
C VAL A 225 -12.51 19.54 7.04
N THR A 226 -11.63 18.71 6.48
CA THR A 226 -12.05 17.50 5.76
C THR A 226 -12.58 16.46 6.77
N PRO A 227 -13.83 16.01 6.64
CA PRO A 227 -14.38 14.94 7.47
C PRO A 227 -13.52 13.67 7.41
N ASP A 228 -13.47 12.93 8.51
CA ASP A 228 -12.72 11.68 8.61
C ASP A 228 -13.24 10.59 7.66
N ASN A 229 -14.54 10.59 7.35
CA ASN A 229 -15.19 9.67 6.44
C ASN A 229 -15.27 10.14 4.98
N ALA A 230 -14.58 11.24 4.62
CA ALA A 230 -14.63 11.77 3.27
C ALA A 230 -14.00 10.80 2.25
N VAL A 231 -14.56 10.78 1.04
CA VAL A 231 -13.94 10.14 -0.13
C VAL A 231 -13.24 11.22 -0.95
N ILE A 232 -11.94 11.07 -1.18
CA ILE A 232 -11.12 12.06 -1.88
C ILE A 232 -10.71 11.48 -3.23
N ALA A 233 -11.24 12.05 -4.31
CA ALA A 233 -10.76 11.79 -5.66
C ALA A 233 -9.58 12.74 -5.97
N VAL A 234 -8.45 12.18 -6.39
CA VAL A 234 -7.23 12.95 -6.67
C VAL A 234 -6.95 12.92 -8.17
N ASP A 235 -6.91 14.09 -8.78
CA ASP A 235 -6.53 14.28 -10.19
C ASP A 235 -5.00 14.14 -10.36
N VAL A 236 -4.51 14.22 -11.59
CA VAL A 236 -3.09 14.11 -11.95
C VAL A 236 -2.47 15.50 -12.15
N GLY A 237 -1.42 15.80 -11.40
CA GLY A 237 -0.64 17.02 -11.55
C GLY A 237 0.15 17.39 -10.30
N ASN A 238 0.60 18.64 -10.18
CA ASN A 238 1.30 19.12 -8.97
C ASN A 238 0.44 19.04 -7.70
N ASN A 239 -0.89 19.05 -7.85
CA ASN A 239 -1.82 18.81 -6.75
C ASN A 239 -1.57 17.43 -6.12
N THR A 240 -1.30 16.40 -6.92
CA THR A 240 -1.03 15.02 -6.50
C THR A 240 0.22 14.93 -5.64
N TYR A 241 1.29 15.61 -6.05
CA TYR A 241 2.55 15.69 -5.30
C TYR A 241 2.35 16.37 -3.95
N SER A 242 1.60 17.47 -3.94
CA SER A 242 1.30 18.23 -2.73
C SER A 242 0.36 17.46 -1.79
N PHE A 243 -0.62 16.73 -2.34
CA PHE A 243 -1.55 15.89 -1.58
C PHE A 243 -0.81 14.76 -0.84
N GLY A 244 0.08 14.04 -1.52
CA GLY A 244 0.87 12.97 -0.88
C GLY A 244 1.75 13.46 0.27
N ARG A 245 2.26 14.68 0.13
CA ARG A 245 3.22 15.28 1.05
C ARG A 245 2.55 15.98 2.24
N TYR A 246 1.44 16.68 2.04
CA TYR A 246 0.89 17.61 3.02
C TYR A 246 -0.45 17.20 3.63
N PHE A 247 -1.28 16.46 2.90
CA PHE A 247 -2.54 15.96 3.46
C PHE A 247 -2.26 14.76 4.36
N GLU A 248 -2.76 14.77 5.59
CA GLU A 248 -2.61 13.68 6.57
C GLU A 248 -3.95 12.95 6.74
N PRO A 249 -4.19 11.83 6.03
CA PRO A 249 -5.43 11.07 6.19
C PRO A 249 -5.51 10.44 7.57
N THR A 250 -6.72 10.43 8.11
CA THR A 250 -7.10 9.68 9.31
C THR A 250 -7.87 8.42 8.91
N ASN A 251 -9.11 8.58 8.40
CA ASN A 251 -9.97 7.50 7.94
C ASN A 251 -10.48 7.70 6.50
N GLN A 252 -10.01 8.74 5.80
CA GLN A 252 -10.52 9.08 4.47
C GLN A 252 -10.13 8.04 3.43
N ALA A 253 -11.08 7.65 2.59
CA ALA A 253 -10.80 6.82 1.41
C ALA A 253 -10.22 7.69 0.29
N VAL A 254 -9.10 7.28 -0.27
CA VAL A 254 -8.45 7.99 -1.38
C VAL A 254 -8.63 7.21 -2.68
N LEU A 255 -9.25 7.84 -3.66
CA LEU A 255 -9.45 7.32 -5.00
C LEU A 255 -8.48 8.01 -5.96
N MET A 256 -7.68 7.21 -6.65
CA MET A 256 -6.72 7.67 -7.65
C MET A 256 -6.96 6.90 -8.93
N SER A 257 -6.85 7.59 -10.07
CA SER A 257 -6.87 6.92 -11.37
C SER A 257 -5.70 5.94 -11.49
N GLY A 258 -6.00 4.83 -12.18
CA GLY A 258 -5.24 3.60 -12.14
C GLY A 258 -4.02 3.60 -13.03
#